data_AF-A0A2W7RSG3-F1
#
_entry.id   AF-A0A2W7RSG3-F1
#
_cell.length_a   1.000
_cell.length_b   1.000
_cell.length_c   1.000
_cell.angle_alpha   90.00
_cell.angle_beta   90.00
_cell.angle_gamma   90.00
#
_symmetry.space_group_name_H-M   'P 1'
#
loop_
_entity.id
_entity.type
_entity.pdbx_description
1 polymer ?
#
loop_
_entity_poly.entity_id
_entity_poly.type
_entity_poly.pdbx_seq_one_letter_code
_entity_poly.pdbx_strand_id
1 'polypeptide(L)'
;MKYLIIAGLLFTILFSCTQEGSNKNEQELPSPENSSRTFSVIEKDSAYILNYRISKQTFPNGTIVFSYKGDRENFAFLCDTANRAYKGIFTKADTVIFDLEVEKFYTVNGKDFKLLKLIADKNVTDGATSYFFNPEIGLLISKSNTWRMGKILDVDNNSKDYLQITALLFKILTDEEMFKPPVPNIKKFTLPKFE
;
A
#
# COMPACT_ATOMS: atom_id res chain seq x y z
N MET A 1 13.27 15.09 -18.20
CA MET A 1 14.28 15.52 -17.20
C MET A 1 13.80 15.49 -15.74
N LYS A 2 12.53 15.80 -15.41
CA LYS A 2 12.01 15.72 -14.01
C LYS A 2 11.89 14.30 -13.42
N TYR A 3 11.71 13.26 -14.25
CA TYR A 3 11.49 11.88 -13.81
C TYR A 3 12.78 11.15 -13.34
N LEU A 4 13.95 11.56 -13.84
CA LEU A 4 15.25 10.98 -13.48
C LEU A 4 15.67 11.34 -12.04
N ILE A 5 15.26 12.52 -11.56
CA ILE A 5 15.64 13.03 -10.23
C ILE A 5 14.89 12.26 -9.13
N ILE A 6 13.63 11.89 -9.37
CA ILE A 6 12.80 11.16 -8.38
C ILE A 6 13.19 9.67 -8.34
N ALA A 7 13.50 9.07 -9.49
CA ALA A 7 14.05 7.72 -9.53
C ALA A 7 15.43 7.65 -8.84
N GLY A 8 16.26 8.69 -9.02
CA GLY A 8 17.53 8.84 -8.29
C GLY A 8 17.35 8.93 -6.78
N LEU A 9 16.39 9.74 -6.29
CA LEU A 9 16.07 9.87 -4.87
C LEU A 9 15.58 8.55 -4.23
N LEU A 10 14.78 7.77 -4.95
CA LEU A 10 14.34 6.45 -4.49
C LEU A 10 15.47 5.42 -4.48
N PHE A 11 16.42 5.52 -5.42
CA PHE A 11 17.60 4.65 -5.47
C PHE A 11 18.62 4.99 -4.38
N THR A 12 18.82 6.28 -4.06
CA THR A 12 19.70 6.72 -2.97
C THR A 12 19.15 6.34 -1.60
N ILE A 13 17.83 6.33 -1.39
CA ILE A 13 17.23 5.87 -0.11
C ILE A 13 17.48 4.37 0.11
N LEU A 14 17.54 3.55 -0.95
CA LEU A 14 17.86 2.12 -0.83
C LEU A 14 19.36 1.85 -0.58
N PHE A 15 20.26 2.74 -1.05
CA PHE A 15 21.72 2.57 -0.91
C PHE A 15 22.36 3.34 0.26
N SER A 16 21.82 4.48 0.69
CA SER A 16 22.39 5.29 1.80
C SER A 16 22.31 4.61 3.18
N CYS A 17 21.65 3.46 3.31
CA CYS A 17 21.80 2.60 4.48
C CYS A 17 23.11 1.78 4.48
N THR A 18 24.03 1.98 3.53
CA THR A 18 25.30 1.22 3.43
C THR A 18 26.57 2.05 3.36
N GLN A 19 26.52 3.37 3.55
CA GLN A 19 27.74 4.20 3.55
C GLN A 19 27.93 4.94 4.87
N GLU A 20 28.86 4.42 5.68
CA GLU A 20 29.58 5.21 6.67
C GLU A 20 30.44 6.25 5.94
N GLY A 21 30.21 7.52 6.28
CA GLY A 21 31.17 8.62 6.20
C GLY A 21 31.44 9.20 4.81
N SER A 22 30.92 10.41 4.55
CA SER A 22 31.74 11.57 4.18
C SER A 22 30.87 12.82 4.00
N ASN A 23 31.24 13.90 4.71
CA ASN A 23 30.59 15.21 4.71
C ASN A 23 30.62 15.89 3.34
N LYS A 24 29.44 16.27 2.81
CA LYS A 24 29.19 17.52 2.07
C LYS A 24 27.74 17.95 2.28
N ASN A 25 27.53 19.24 2.53
CA ASN A 25 26.25 19.94 2.74
C ASN A 25 25.07 19.28 1.99
N GLU A 26 24.36 18.38 2.68
CA GLU A 26 23.06 17.89 2.28
C GLU A 26 22.02 18.72 3.03
N GLN A 27 21.01 19.22 2.33
CA GLN A 27 19.76 19.57 3.00
C GLN A 27 19.35 18.31 3.76
N GLU A 28 19.37 18.38 5.09
CA GLU A 28 19.04 17.26 5.97
C GLU A 28 17.66 16.74 5.54
N LEU A 29 17.65 15.60 4.83
CA LEU A 29 16.41 14.92 4.52
C LEU A 29 15.74 14.59 5.86
N PRO A 30 14.42 14.82 5.99
CA PRO A 30 13.74 14.55 7.24
C PRO A 30 13.98 13.10 7.65
N SER A 31 14.41 12.90 8.90
CA SER A 31 14.69 11.55 9.41
C SER A 31 13.44 10.68 9.30
N PRO A 32 13.56 9.43 8.80
CA PRO A 32 12.42 8.54 8.66
C PRO A 32 11.82 8.15 10.01
N GLU A 33 10.49 8.24 10.11
CA GLU A 33 9.72 7.68 11.22
C GLU A 33 9.57 6.17 11.00
N ASN A 34 10.11 5.36 11.92
CA ASN A 34 10.07 3.91 11.82
C ASN A 34 8.95 3.32 12.70
N SER A 35 8.16 2.43 12.13
CA SER A 35 7.10 1.72 12.84
C SER A 35 7.03 0.25 12.45
N SER A 36 6.70 -0.61 13.40
CA SER A 36 6.40 -2.01 13.11
C SER A 36 4.92 -2.15 12.76
N ARG A 37 4.63 -2.93 11.72
CA ARG A 37 3.27 -3.24 11.25
C ARG A 37 3.18 -4.72 10.92
N THR A 38 2.12 -5.36 11.37
CA THR A 38 1.88 -6.77 11.09
C THR A 38 0.75 -6.88 10.08
N PHE A 39 0.84 -7.83 9.17
CA PHE A 39 -0.19 -8.08 8.16
C PHE A 39 -0.56 -9.54 8.17
N SER A 40 -1.86 -9.82 8.22
CA SER A 40 -2.41 -11.12 7.90
C SER A 40 -2.53 -11.23 6.39
N VAL A 41 -1.87 -12.23 5.81
CA VAL A 41 -1.85 -12.48 4.36
C VAL A 41 -2.60 -13.75 4.06
N ILE A 42 -3.51 -13.67 3.10
CA ILE A 42 -4.27 -14.79 2.57
C ILE A 42 -3.95 -14.90 1.09
N GLU A 43 -3.49 -16.07 0.69
CA GLU A 43 -3.29 -16.48 -0.69
C GLU A 43 -4.17 -17.69 -0.99
N LYS A 44 -4.16 -18.12 -2.26
CA LYS A 44 -5.02 -19.24 -2.71
C LYS A 44 -4.85 -20.50 -1.87
N ASP A 45 -3.60 -20.87 -1.60
CA ASP A 45 -3.24 -22.15 -0.98
C ASP A 45 -2.52 -21.97 0.37
N SER A 46 -2.48 -20.74 0.92
CA SER A 46 -1.81 -20.47 2.19
C SER A 46 -2.36 -19.25 2.93
N ALA A 47 -2.17 -19.24 4.24
CA ALA A 47 -2.36 -18.06 5.07
C ALA A 47 -1.17 -17.93 6.03
N TYR A 48 -0.64 -16.72 6.17
CA TYR A 48 0.53 -16.46 7.00
C TYR A 48 0.58 -15.00 7.45
N ILE A 49 1.49 -14.72 8.38
CA ILE A 49 1.68 -13.37 8.93
C ILE A 49 2.99 -12.80 8.39
N LEU A 50 2.96 -11.52 8.02
CA LEU A 50 4.14 -10.74 7.66
C LEU A 50 4.34 -9.59 8.65
N ASN A 51 5.57 -9.42 9.11
CA ASN A 51 5.95 -8.32 9.98
C ASN A 51 6.83 -7.34 9.20
N TYR A 52 6.35 -6.11 9.10
CA TYR A 52 6.99 -5.04 8.36
C TYR A 52 7.57 -3.99 9.30
N ARG A 53 8.83 -3.63 9.09
CA ARG A 53 9.38 -2.37 9.61
C ARG A 53 9.21 -1.31 8.53
N ILE A 54 8.17 -0.51 8.69
CA ILE A 54 7.81 0.55 7.76
C ILE A 54 8.51 1.84 8.19
N SER A 55 9.31 2.38 7.30
CA SER A 55 9.85 3.73 7.37
C SER A 55 8.91 4.68 6.62
N LYS A 56 8.54 5.79 7.26
CA LYS A 56 7.74 6.86 6.67
C LYS A 56 8.59 8.13 6.62
N GLN A 57 8.67 8.73 5.45
CA GLN A 57 9.35 10.01 5.24
C GLN A 57 8.38 10.99 4.58
N THR A 58 8.25 12.18 5.15
CA THR A 58 7.41 13.25 4.59
C THR A 58 8.30 14.36 4.10
N PHE A 59 8.22 14.68 2.81
CA PHE A 59 9.02 15.73 2.18
C PHE A 59 8.34 17.10 2.30
N PRO A 60 9.10 18.21 2.21
CA PRO A 60 8.55 19.57 2.34
C PRO A 60 7.44 19.91 1.33
N ASN A 61 7.44 19.25 0.18
CA ASN A 61 6.41 19.40 -0.85
C ASN A 61 5.12 18.60 -0.55
N GLY A 62 5.01 17.98 0.63
CA GLY A 62 3.86 17.17 1.03
C GLY A 62 3.85 15.75 0.46
N THR A 63 4.88 15.34 -0.28
CA THR A 63 5.04 13.95 -0.73
C THR A 63 5.39 13.06 0.47
N ILE A 64 4.73 11.93 0.59
CA ILE A 64 4.97 10.94 1.65
C ILE A 64 5.50 9.67 1.00
N VAL A 65 6.62 9.16 1.49
CA VAL A 65 7.22 7.91 1.07
C VAL A 65 7.15 6.92 2.22
N PHE A 66 6.53 5.77 1.96
CA PHE A 66 6.54 4.62 2.85
C PHE A 66 7.45 3.56 2.25
N SER A 67 8.51 3.20 2.96
CA SER A 67 9.41 2.12 2.54
C SER A 67 9.36 0.97 3.52
N TYR A 68 9.32 -0.23 2.98
CA TYR A 68 9.45 -1.47 3.72
C TYR A 68 10.67 -2.25 3.20
N LYS A 69 11.45 -2.76 4.14
CA LYS A 69 12.52 -3.72 3.87
C LYS A 69 12.34 -4.98 4.72
N GLY A 70 12.26 -6.13 4.08
CA GLY A 70 12.30 -7.42 4.76
C GLY A 70 12.77 -8.57 3.89
N ASP A 71 12.74 -9.76 4.48
CA ASP A 71 13.44 -10.92 3.93
C ASP A 71 12.80 -11.46 2.64
N ARG A 72 11.47 -11.33 2.52
CA ARG A 72 10.68 -11.87 1.39
C ARG A 72 10.24 -10.81 0.39
N GLU A 73 10.00 -9.60 0.85
CA GLU A 73 9.55 -8.50 0.00
C GLU A 73 10.16 -7.18 0.50
N ASN A 74 10.35 -6.26 -0.43
CA ASN A 74 10.79 -4.90 -0.19
C ASN A 74 9.92 -4.03 -1.08
N PHE A 75 9.45 -2.90 -0.56
CA PHE A 75 8.73 -1.95 -1.38
C PHE A 75 8.97 -0.52 -0.94
N ALA A 76 8.80 0.41 -1.87
CA ALA A 76 8.68 1.82 -1.58
C ALA A 76 7.40 2.33 -2.25
N PHE A 77 6.54 2.97 -1.48
CA PHE A 77 5.30 3.56 -1.92
C PHE A 77 5.38 5.07 -1.75
N LEU A 78 5.24 5.80 -2.86
CA LEU A 78 5.22 7.25 -2.91
C LEU A 78 3.77 7.72 -3.06
N CYS A 79 3.39 8.64 -2.19
CA CYS A 79 2.09 9.26 -2.11
C CYS A 79 2.23 10.77 -2.23
N ASP A 80 1.91 11.33 -3.38
CA ASP A 80 1.79 12.78 -3.58
C ASP A 80 0.30 13.12 -3.74
N THR A 81 -0.33 13.46 -2.61
CA THR A 81 -1.76 13.76 -2.59
C THR A 81 -2.10 15.09 -3.27
N ALA A 82 -1.18 16.05 -3.28
CA ALA A 82 -1.38 17.35 -3.91
C ALA A 82 -1.43 17.24 -5.43
N ASN A 83 -0.53 16.45 -6.01
CA ASN A 83 -0.48 16.20 -7.45
C ASN A 83 -1.26 14.95 -7.89
N ARG A 84 -1.95 14.28 -6.96
CA ARG A 84 -2.67 13.00 -7.18
C ARG A 84 -1.78 11.94 -7.87
N ALA A 85 -0.52 11.88 -7.48
CA ALA A 85 0.47 10.98 -8.05
C ALA A 85 0.86 9.91 -7.03
N TYR A 86 0.62 8.64 -7.39
CA TYR A 86 0.82 7.50 -6.52
C TYR A 86 1.67 6.45 -7.23
N LYS A 87 2.78 6.03 -6.62
CA LYS A 87 3.74 5.13 -7.26
C LYS A 87 4.28 4.10 -6.27
N GLY A 88 4.62 2.92 -6.77
CA GLY A 88 5.18 1.83 -5.99
C GLY A 88 6.41 1.24 -6.69
N ILE A 89 7.41 0.87 -5.92
CA ILE A 89 8.52 0.05 -6.38
C ILE A 89 8.50 -1.20 -5.52
N PHE A 90 8.51 -2.38 -6.14
CA PHE A 90 8.50 -3.66 -5.44
C PHE A 90 9.72 -4.48 -5.91
N THR A 91 10.30 -5.32 -5.06
CA THR A 91 11.60 -6.00 -5.27
C THR A 91 11.82 -6.70 -6.61
N LYS A 92 10.75 -6.99 -7.35
CA LYS A 92 10.78 -7.74 -8.62
C LYS A 92 10.02 -7.06 -9.76
N ALA A 93 9.57 -5.82 -9.58
CA ALA A 93 8.74 -5.11 -10.54
C ALA A 93 9.35 -3.76 -10.92
N ASP A 94 9.05 -3.32 -12.13
CA ASP A 94 9.19 -1.92 -12.52
C ASP A 94 8.35 -1.01 -11.61
N THR A 95 8.54 0.30 -11.75
CA THR A 95 7.71 1.28 -11.04
C THR A 95 6.25 1.08 -11.41
N VAL A 96 5.43 0.68 -10.44
CA VAL A 96 3.98 0.59 -10.54
C VAL A 96 3.42 2.00 -10.39
N ILE A 97 2.58 2.42 -11.33
CA ILE A 97 1.81 3.65 -11.23
C ILE A 97 0.39 3.26 -10.83
N PHE A 98 -0.11 3.88 -9.76
CA PHE A 98 -1.46 3.60 -9.28
C PHE A 98 -2.42 4.68 -9.74
N ASP A 99 -3.59 4.25 -10.21
CA ASP A 99 -4.73 5.14 -10.38
C ASP A 99 -5.47 5.31 -9.06
N LEU A 100 -5.90 6.54 -8.77
CA LEU A 100 -6.84 6.79 -7.68
C LEU A 100 -8.25 6.46 -8.16
N GLU A 101 -8.85 5.42 -7.58
CA GLU A 101 -10.21 4.99 -7.89
C GLU A 101 -11.23 5.75 -7.05
N VAL A 102 -11.00 5.80 -5.73
CA VAL A 102 -11.90 6.46 -4.77
C VAL A 102 -11.09 7.14 -3.67
N GLU A 103 -11.52 8.34 -3.28
CA GLU A 103 -11.08 9.02 -2.06
C GLU A 103 -12.29 9.17 -1.15
N LYS A 104 -12.17 8.77 0.12
CA LYS A 104 -13.27 8.85 1.10
C LYS A 104 -12.73 9.14 2.49
N PHE A 105 -13.53 9.82 3.29
CA PHE A 105 -13.23 10.10 4.68
C PHE A 105 -14.09 9.21 5.58
N TYR A 106 -13.46 8.57 6.56
CA TYR A 106 -14.14 7.82 7.60
C TYR A 106 -13.92 8.48 8.94
N THR A 107 -15.00 8.87 9.60
CA THR A 107 -14.95 9.30 10.99
C THR A 107 -15.10 8.09 11.90
N VAL A 108 -14.12 7.88 12.78
CA VAL A 108 -14.11 6.81 13.79
C VAL A 108 -13.71 7.44 15.12
N ASN A 109 -14.60 7.34 16.12
CA ASN A 109 -14.38 7.89 17.47
C ASN A 109 -13.94 9.37 17.45
N GLY A 110 -14.53 10.18 16.56
CA GLY A 110 -14.22 11.62 16.41
C GLY A 110 -12.92 11.94 15.67
N LYS A 111 -12.17 10.94 15.21
CA LYS A 111 -11.01 11.13 14.33
C LYS A 111 -11.40 10.83 12.88
N ASP A 112 -11.05 11.74 11.98
CA ASP A 112 -11.24 11.57 10.54
C ASP A 112 -10.03 10.90 9.91
N PHE A 113 -10.30 9.86 9.13
CA PHE A 113 -9.30 9.12 8.37
C PHE A 113 -9.55 9.32 6.89
N LYS A 114 -8.60 9.97 6.22
CA LYS A 114 -8.57 10.03 4.75
C LYS A 114 -8.12 8.68 4.19
N LEU A 115 -8.98 8.04 3.41
CA LEU A 115 -8.68 6.78 2.74
C LEU A 115 -8.62 6.97 1.23
N LEU A 116 -7.57 6.42 0.64
CA LEU A 116 -7.32 6.36 -0.78
C LEU A 116 -7.47 4.90 -1.22
N LYS A 117 -8.39 4.63 -2.13
CA LYS A 117 -8.47 3.37 -2.87
C LYS A 117 -7.69 3.55 -4.16
N LEU A 118 -6.52 2.93 -4.21
CA LEU A 118 -5.60 2.96 -5.33
C LEU A 118 -5.66 1.63 -6.07
N ILE A 119 -5.51 1.65 -7.39
CA ILE A 119 -5.53 0.44 -8.21
C ILE A 119 -4.28 0.37 -9.08
N ALA A 120 -3.58 -0.77 -9.00
CA ALA A 120 -2.54 -1.16 -9.94
C ALA A 120 -3.17 -1.94 -11.10
N ASP A 121 -2.57 -1.81 -12.29
CA ASP A 121 -2.98 -2.52 -13.50
C ASP A 121 -4.48 -2.31 -13.81
N LYS A 122 -4.93 -1.06 -13.71
CA LYS A 122 -6.31 -0.68 -14.02
C LYS A 122 -6.66 -1.10 -15.45
N ASN A 123 -7.86 -1.66 -15.61
CA ASN A 123 -8.39 -2.19 -16.88
C ASN A 123 -7.71 -3.49 -17.37
N VAL A 124 -6.80 -4.09 -16.59
CA VAL A 124 -6.28 -5.41 -16.90
C VAL A 124 -7.25 -6.47 -16.36
N THR A 125 -7.64 -7.40 -17.24
CA THR A 125 -8.60 -8.48 -16.92
C THR A 125 -8.08 -9.43 -15.84
N ASP A 126 -6.77 -9.63 -15.76
CA ASP A 126 -6.11 -10.48 -14.80
C ASP A 126 -4.89 -9.78 -14.18
N GLY A 127 -4.84 -9.65 -12.85
CA GLY A 127 -3.72 -9.03 -12.12
C GLY A 127 -4.04 -7.68 -11.48
N ALA A 128 -5.18 -7.06 -11.82
CA ALA A 128 -5.60 -5.81 -11.21
C ALA A 128 -5.70 -5.95 -9.68
N THR A 129 -5.09 -5.02 -8.95
CA THR A 129 -4.94 -5.11 -7.48
C THR A 129 -5.29 -3.76 -6.85
N SER A 130 -6.16 -3.79 -5.83
CA SER A 130 -6.53 -2.60 -5.06
C SER A 130 -5.69 -2.48 -3.80
N TYR A 131 -5.32 -1.25 -3.46
CA TYR A 131 -4.57 -0.87 -2.26
C TYR A 131 -5.37 0.22 -1.53
N PHE A 132 -5.75 -0.05 -0.29
CA PHE A 132 -6.45 0.87 0.59
C PHE A 132 -5.43 1.51 1.52
N PHE A 133 -5.23 2.81 1.32
CA PHE A 133 -4.10 3.52 1.86
C PHE A 133 -4.54 4.78 2.62
N ASN A 134 -3.95 5.00 3.78
CA ASN A 134 -4.12 6.22 4.56
C ASN A 134 -2.77 6.96 4.65
N PRO A 135 -2.69 8.26 4.31
CA PRO A 135 -1.44 9.01 4.34
C PRO A 135 -0.73 9.08 5.70
N GLU A 136 -1.46 8.93 6.81
CA GLU A 136 -0.89 8.96 8.14
C GLU A 136 -0.33 7.60 8.55
N ILE A 137 -1.12 6.54 8.32
CA ILE A 137 -0.87 5.17 8.80
C ILE A 137 -0.06 4.34 7.79
N GLY A 138 -0.29 4.56 6.49
CA GLY A 138 0.25 3.78 5.38
C GLY A 138 -0.77 2.81 4.79
N LEU A 139 -0.28 1.67 4.31
CA LEU A 139 -1.10 0.61 3.74
C LEU A 139 -1.94 -0.07 4.82
N LEU A 140 -3.25 -0.12 4.62
CA LEU A 140 -4.17 -0.80 5.52
C LEU A 140 -4.59 -2.15 4.96
N ILE A 141 -4.97 -2.19 3.69
CA ILE A 141 -5.43 -3.41 3.02
C ILE A 141 -4.89 -3.41 1.60
N SER A 142 -4.44 -4.56 1.10
CA SER A 142 -4.30 -4.81 -0.33
C SER A 142 -5.08 -6.06 -0.72
N LYS A 143 -5.66 -6.07 -1.91
CA LYS A 143 -6.36 -7.25 -2.42
C LYS A 143 -6.24 -7.35 -3.92
N SER A 144 -6.18 -8.57 -4.44
CA SER A 144 -6.42 -8.76 -5.86
C SER A 144 -7.90 -8.53 -6.16
N ASN A 145 -8.16 -7.89 -7.30
CA ASN A 145 -9.51 -7.75 -7.84
C ASN A 145 -9.91 -8.96 -8.69
N THR A 146 -8.94 -9.81 -9.08
CA THR A 146 -9.13 -10.94 -9.97
C THR A 146 -8.96 -12.28 -9.27
N TRP A 147 -8.09 -12.36 -8.26
CA TRP A 147 -7.83 -13.57 -7.47
C TRP A 147 -8.32 -13.44 -6.03
N ARG A 148 -8.52 -14.59 -5.38
CA ARG A 148 -8.76 -14.67 -3.93
C ARG A 148 -7.44 -14.54 -3.17
N MET A 149 -6.88 -13.35 -3.16
CA MET A 149 -5.70 -13.01 -2.36
C MET A 149 -5.85 -11.62 -1.74
N GLY A 150 -5.28 -11.43 -0.56
CA GLY A 150 -5.26 -10.15 0.10
C GLY A 150 -4.36 -10.10 1.32
N LYS A 151 -4.04 -8.88 1.73
CA LYS A 151 -3.29 -8.56 2.93
C LYS A 151 -4.10 -7.55 3.73
N ILE A 152 -4.27 -7.79 5.02
CA ILE A 152 -5.00 -6.90 5.94
C ILE A 152 -4.05 -6.56 7.08
N LEU A 153 -3.95 -5.28 7.42
CA LEU A 153 -3.19 -4.81 8.57
C LEU A 153 -3.76 -5.47 9.84
N ASP A 154 -2.89 -6.14 10.57
CA ASP A 154 -3.14 -6.66 11.90
C ASP A 154 -2.64 -5.63 12.92
N VAL A 155 -3.57 -5.09 13.69
CA VAL A 155 -3.32 -3.96 14.59
C VAL A 155 -2.90 -4.50 15.95
N ASP A 156 -1.70 -4.11 16.41
CA ASP A 156 -1.21 -4.48 17.73
C ASP A 156 -2.21 -4.06 18.82
N ASN A 157 -2.66 -5.02 19.63
CA ASN A 157 -3.62 -4.82 20.72
C ASN A 157 -3.09 -3.90 21.82
N ASN A 158 -1.77 -3.71 21.90
CA ASN A 158 -1.12 -2.79 22.83
C ASN A 158 -0.97 -1.37 22.25
N SER A 159 -1.31 -1.17 20.97
CA SER A 159 -1.28 0.15 20.34
C SER A 159 -2.35 1.08 20.91
N LYS A 160 -1.99 2.34 21.14
CA LYS A 160 -2.95 3.39 21.56
C LYS A 160 -4.06 3.61 20.53
N ASP A 161 -3.79 3.30 19.26
CA ASP A 161 -4.72 3.46 18.15
C ASP A 161 -5.46 2.15 17.80
N TYR A 162 -5.33 1.10 18.62
CA TYR A 162 -5.88 -0.23 18.34
C TYR A 162 -7.37 -0.18 17.98
N LEU A 163 -8.18 0.46 18.82
CA LEU A 163 -9.63 0.52 18.63
C LEU A 163 -10.00 1.32 17.37
N GLN A 164 -9.33 2.45 17.14
CA GLN A 164 -9.64 3.35 16.02
C GLN A 164 -9.26 2.70 14.68
N ILE A 165 -8.08 2.11 14.57
CA ILE A 165 -7.63 1.46 13.33
C ILE A 165 -8.42 0.18 13.09
N THR A 166 -8.72 -0.62 14.13
CA THR A 166 -9.57 -1.81 13.99
C THR A 166 -10.98 -1.45 13.50
N ALA A 167 -11.60 -0.41 14.09
CA ALA A 167 -12.91 0.05 13.63
C ALA A 167 -12.87 0.65 12.21
N LEU A 168 -11.78 1.34 11.85
CA LEU A 168 -11.57 1.80 10.48
C LEU A 168 -11.50 0.61 9.50
N LEU A 169 -10.69 -0.42 9.80
CA LEU A 169 -10.58 -1.62 8.97
C LEU A 169 -11.94 -2.31 8.80
N PHE A 170 -12.71 -2.44 9.88
CA PHE A 170 -14.06 -3.00 9.82
C PHE A 170 -14.97 -2.19 8.90
N LYS A 171 -14.97 -0.85 9.01
CA LYS A 171 -15.74 0.02 8.11
C LYS A 171 -15.32 -0.15 6.64
N ILE A 172 -14.02 -0.25 6.36
CA ILE A 172 -13.53 -0.44 4.99
C ILE A 172 -14.00 -1.78 4.42
N LEU A 173 -13.85 -2.86 5.19
CA LEU A 173 -14.18 -4.22 4.75
C LEU A 173 -15.68 -4.46 4.56
N THR A 174 -16.52 -3.68 5.23
CA THR A 174 -17.99 -3.76 5.15
C THR A 174 -18.61 -2.74 4.20
N ASP A 175 -17.81 -1.81 3.66
CA ASP A 175 -18.27 -0.81 2.70
C ASP A 175 -18.25 -1.40 1.28
N GLU A 176 -19.43 -1.75 0.77
CA GLU A 176 -19.58 -2.41 -0.53
C GLU A 176 -19.11 -1.57 -1.73
N GLU A 177 -19.10 -0.24 -1.60
CA GLU A 177 -18.61 0.65 -2.66
C GLU A 177 -17.08 0.59 -2.74
N MET A 178 -16.44 0.57 -1.57
CA MET A 178 -15.00 0.53 -1.43
C MET A 178 -14.44 -0.88 -1.67
N PHE A 179 -15.01 -1.86 -1.00
CA PHE A 179 -14.51 -3.22 -0.92
C PHE A 179 -15.43 -4.19 -1.64
N LYS A 180 -15.43 -4.09 -2.97
CA LYS A 180 -16.15 -5.05 -3.81
C LYS A 180 -15.46 -6.41 -3.75
N PRO A 181 -16.19 -7.49 -3.41
CA PRO A 181 -15.64 -8.83 -3.48
C PRO A 181 -15.19 -9.11 -4.92
N PRO A 182 -14.11 -9.90 -5.12
CA PRO A 182 -13.70 -10.28 -6.45
C PRO A 182 -14.87 -10.98 -7.14
N VAL A 183 -15.29 -10.44 -8.29
CA VAL A 183 -16.39 -11.02 -9.06
C VAL A 183 -15.83 -12.31 -9.67
N PRO A 184 -16.35 -13.50 -9.30
CA PRO A 184 -15.92 -14.71 -9.98
C PRO A 184 -16.26 -14.55 -11.47
N ASN A 185 -15.28 -14.80 -12.33
CA ASN A 185 -15.50 -14.84 -13.77
C ASN A 185 -16.26 -16.13 -14.08
N ILE A 186 -17.57 -16.16 -13.80
CA ILE A 186 -18.46 -17.25 -14.20
C ILE A 186 -18.71 -17.09 -15.70
N LYS A 187 -17.67 -17.28 -16.51
CA LYS A 187 -17.87 -17.59 -17.92
C LYS A 187 -18.55 -18.95 -17.95
N LYS A 188 -19.88 -18.90 -18.10
CA LYS A 188 -20.79 -19.94 -18.58
C LYS A 188 -20.20 -21.34 -18.51
N PHE A 189 -20.61 -22.13 -17.52
CA PHE A 189 -20.66 -23.58 -17.73
C PHE A 189 -21.42 -23.81 -19.02
N THR A 190 -20.71 -24.15 -20.09
CA THR A 190 -21.34 -24.68 -21.29
C THR A 190 -21.88 -26.04 -20.86
N LEU A 191 -23.19 -26.15 -20.72
CA LEU A 191 -23.82 -27.45 -20.50
C LEU A 191 -23.31 -28.40 -21.60
N PRO A 192 -22.87 -29.62 -21.26
CA PRO A 192 -22.43 -30.57 -22.26
C PRO A 192 -23.56 -30.75 -23.29
N LYS A 193 -23.23 -30.61 -24.57
CA LYS A 193 -24.13 -31.01 -25.63
C LYS A 193 -24.18 -32.53 -25.58
N PHE A 194 -25.32 -33.10 -25.23
CA PHE A 194 -25.57 -34.51 -25.48
C PHE A 194 -25.78 -34.67 -26.99
N GLU A 195 -24.88 -35.40 -27.63
CA GLU A 195 -25.05 -35.94 -28.98
C GLU A 195 -25.81 -37.26 -28.93
#